data_AF-A0A2E3USE6-F1
#
_entry.id   AF-A0A2E3USE6-F1
#
_cell.length_a   1.000
_cell.length_b   1.000
_cell.length_c   1.000
_cell.angle_alpha   90.00
_cell.angle_beta   90.00
_cell.angle_gamma   90.00
#
_symmetry.space_group_name_H-M   'P 1'
#
loop_
_entity.id
_entity.type
_entity.pdbx_description
1 polymer ?
#
loop_
_entity_poly.entity_id
_entity_poly.type
_entity_poly.pdbx_seq_one_letter_code
_entity_poly.pdbx_strand_id
1 'polypeptide(L)'
;MHQTLRKKDIERMLFNMYNSICFSTFPYLLYKEINSENAIKRYNSGNCIGFVYFMKLYLKANYNVKSVIIPASVPSIFKVDGTPHMCHCALLIPMSENEFYILDGAFYFLEPMYCSLNHIKERQIHGCNVYTHEITPILYNIERCEKTQYDIDYNQTLPKDSLRVCSYFQKDPNDTWNYFLVELKNPDNNIGHSFLLHKPNPFILFTKMENGIVKMKYKMYMEDQKIRIKSYPDGNEVYNGNTYEPNDVFHSIKHEMRPHFDDFMI
;
A
#
# COMPACT_ATOMS: atom_id res chain seq x y z
N MET A 1 26.69 6.89 3.52
CA MET A 1 25.61 7.88 3.82
C MET A 1 25.05 7.53 5.20
N HIS A 2 24.93 8.48 6.14
CA HIS A 2 24.29 8.23 7.44
C HIS A 2 23.09 9.16 7.61
N GLN A 3 21.93 8.57 7.89
CA GLN A 3 20.69 9.30 8.19
C GLN A 3 20.27 9.04 9.65
N THR A 4 19.65 10.03 10.29
CA THR A 4 19.10 9.87 11.65
C THR A 4 17.58 9.88 11.57
N LEU A 5 16.95 8.79 12.01
CA LEU A 5 15.50 8.64 12.07
C LEU A 5 15.17 7.78 13.28
N ARG A 6 14.35 8.27 14.21
CA ARG A 6 13.99 7.53 15.42
C ARG A 6 12.72 6.72 15.16
N LYS A 7 12.54 5.62 15.87
CA LYS A 7 11.33 4.78 15.78
C LYS A 7 10.03 5.61 15.89
N LYS A 8 9.97 6.54 16.86
CA LYS A 8 8.81 7.44 17.06
C LYS A 8 8.49 8.35 15.87
N ASP A 9 9.50 8.67 15.05
CA ASP A 9 9.32 9.52 13.87
C ASP A 9 8.60 8.73 12.77
N ILE A 10 8.88 7.42 12.66
CA ILE A 10 8.20 6.46 11.78
C ILE A 10 6.78 6.18 12.29
N GLU A 11 6.60 5.90 13.59
CA GLU A 11 5.28 5.68 14.19
C GLU A 11 4.35 6.88 13.95
N ARG A 12 4.87 8.10 14.12
CA ARG A 12 4.11 9.33 13.81
C ARG A 12 3.75 9.43 12.33
N MET A 13 4.67 9.07 11.43
CA MET A 13 4.41 9.09 9.99
C MET A 13 3.34 8.07 9.60
N LEU A 14 3.40 6.85 10.12
CA LEU A 14 2.37 5.82 9.91
C LEU A 14 1.01 6.27 10.46
N PHE A 15 0.96 6.83 11.67
CA PHE A 15 -0.27 7.38 12.26
C PHE A 15 -0.89 8.47 11.38
N ASN A 16 -0.09 9.41 10.87
CA ASN A 16 -0.59 10.45 9.99
C ASN A 16 -1.07 9.88 8.66
N MET A 17 -0.33 8.95 8.04
CA MET A 17 -0.72 8.32 6.79
C MET A 17 -2.07 7.61 6.92
N TYR A 18 -2.21 6.69 7.88
CA TYR A 18 -3.44 5.88 8.03
C TYR A 18 -4.67 6.68 8.47
N ASN A 19 -4.50 7.89 8.98
CA ASN A 19 -5.61 8.79 9.33
C ASN A 19 -5.85 9.90 8.29
N SER A 20 -4.95 10.06 7.33
CA SER A 20 -5.07 11.11 6.30
C SER A 20 -5.47 10.53 4.95
N ILE A 21 -4.99 9.32 4.60
CA ILE A 21 -5.20 8.75 3.27
C ILE A 21 -5.82 7.35 3.29
N CYS A 22 -6.58 7.03 2.24
CA CYS A 22 -7.22 5.72 2.04
C CYS A 22 -6.71 5.02 0.77
N PHE A 23 -6.70 3.67 0.77
CA PHE A 23 -6.39 2.91 -0.43
C PHE A 23 -7.56 3.01 -1.41
N SER A 24 -7.33 3.55 -2.61
CA SER A 24 -8.38 3.78 -3.61
C SER A 24 -7.90 3.65 -5.05
N THR A 25 -8.78 3.18 -5.93
CA THR A 25 -8.63 3.25 -7.39
C THR A 25 -9.53 4.30 -8.05
N PHE A 26 -10.40 4.98 -7.30
CA PHE A 26 -11.28 6.04 -7.82
C PHE A 26 -10.50 7.16 -8.51
N PRO A 27 -9.40 7.71 -7.94
CA PRO A 27 -8.63 8.77 -8.58
C PRO A 27 -8.24 8.45 -10.03
N TYR A 28 -7.84 7.20 -10.27
CA TYR A 28 -7.29 6.80 -11.56
C TYR A 28 -8.37 6.36 -12.55
N LEU A 29 -9.31 5.52 -12.10
CA LEU A 29 -10.29 4.92 -12.98
C LEU A 29 -11.43 5.88 -13.32
N LEU A 30 -11.83 6.71 -12.36
CA LEU A 30 -12.97 7.60 -12.54
C LEU A 30 -12.55 9.03 -12.83
N TYR A 31 -11.65 9.61 -12.02
CA TYR A 31 -11.20 11.01 -12.21
C TYR A 31 -10.06 11.14 -13.22
N LYS A 32 -9.58 10.03 -13.77
CA LYS A 32 -8.51 9.96 -14.78
C LYS A 32 -7.20 10.63 -14.33
N GLU A 33 -6.93 10.65 -13.03
CA GLU A 33 -5.64 11.08 -12.50
C GLU A 33 -4.58 10.05 -12.90
N ILE A 34 -3.49 10.52 -13.51
CA ILE A 34 -2.41 9.66 -14.01
C ILE A 34 -1.23 9.59 -13.04
N ASN A 35 -1.19 10.49 -12.06
CA ASN A 35 -0.06 10.64 -11.16
C ASN A 35 -0.49 10.40 -9.71
N SER A 36 0.13 9.40 -9.07
CA SER A 36 -0.22 9.04 -7.69
C SER A 36 0.12 10.11 -6.65
N GLU A 37 1.13 10.95 -6.89
CA GLU A 37 1.42 12.07 -6.00
C GLU A 37 0.30 13.12 -6.04
N ASN A 38 -0.23 13.42 -7.22
CA ASN A 38 -1.38 14.30 -7.39
C ASN A 38 -2.65 13.70 -6.78
N ALA A 39 -2.87 12.40 -6.96
CA ALA A 39 -4.02 11.71 -6.38
C ALA A 39 -4.07 11.89 -4.86
N ILE A 40 -2.94 11.74 -4.18
CA ILE A 40 -2.83 11.96 -2.73
C ILE A 40 -3.11 13.41 -2.37
N LYS A 41 -2.54 14.39 -3.09
CA LYS A 41 -2.74 15.82 -2.78
C LYS A 41 -4.17 16.30 -2.99
N ARG A 42 -4.88 15.74 -3.97
CA ARG A 42 -6.23 16.20 -4.35
C ARG A 42 -7.34 15.44 -3.62
N TYR A 43 -7.18 14.12 -3.47
CA TYR A 43 -8.25 13.23 -3.05
C TYR A 43 -7.90 12.45 -1.80
N ASN A 44 -6.80 12.76 -1.10
CA ASN A 44 -6.38 12.05 0.11
C ASN A 44 -6.48 10.52 -0.04
N SER A 45 -6.19 9.99 -1.22
CA SER A 45 -6.38 8.59 -1.53
C SER A 45 -5.59 8.20 -2.78
N GLY A 46 -5.29 6.92 -2.88
CA GLY A 46 -4.50 6.37 -3.98
C GLY A 46 -4.21 4.89 -3.77
N ASN A 47 -3.52 4.27 -4.71
CA ASN A 47 -3.10 2.87 -4.58
C ASN A 47 -1.79 2.79 -3.77
N CYS A 48 -1.08 1.65 -3.83
CA CYS A 48 0.20 1.47 -3.14
C CYS A 48 1.25 2.54 -3.48
N ILE A 49 1.22 3.08 -4.69
CA ILE A 49 2.11 4.13 -5.18
C ILE A 49 1.81 5.45 -4.45
N GLY A 50 0.53 5.77 -4.27
CA GLY A 50 0.10 6.93 -3.47
C GLY A 50 0.62 6.84 -2.03
N PHE A 51 0.53 5.67 -1.41
CA PHE A 51 1.03 5.45 -0.04
C PHE A 51 2.55 5.69 0.07
N VAL A 52 3.35 5.14 -0.85
CA VAL A 52 4.81 5.38 -0.82
C VAL A 52 5.18 6.84 -1.10
N TYR A 53 4.41 7.55 -1.94
CA TYR A 53 4.60 8.99 -2.15
C TYR A 53 4.27 9.79 -0.89
N PHE A 54 3.16 9.50 -0.21
CA PHE A 54 2.83 10.14 1.06
C PHE A 54 3.98 9.97 2.07
N MET A 55 4.42 8.72 2.30
CA MET A 55 5.51 8.44 3.24
C MET A 55 6.81 9.17 2.85
N LYS A 56 7.18 9.12 1.57
CA LYS A 56 8.39 9.78 1.04
C LYS A 56 8.34 11.30 1.26
N LEU A 57 7.23 11.95 0.93
CA LEU A 57 7.04 13.40 1.11
C LEU A 57 7.02 13.78 2.58
N TYR A 58 6.32 13.02 3.42
CA TYR A 58 6.23 13.27 4.86
C TYR A 58 7.62 13.21 5.51
N LEU A 59 8.38 12.13 5.27
CA LEU A 59 9.71 11.92 5.85
C LEU A 59 10.71 13.00 5.39
N LYS A 60 10.63 13.40 4.11
CA LYS A 60 11.48 14.46 3.56
C LYS A 60 11.16 15.82 4.21
N ALA A 61 9.89 16.18 4.32
CA ALA A 61 9.47 17.47 4.84
C ALA A 61 9.72 17.63 6.34
N ASN A 62 9.48 16.57 7.13
CA ASN A 62 9.51 16.65 8.59
C ASN A 62 10.88 16.29 9.20
N TYR A 63 11.66 15.45 8.52
CA TYR A 63 12.90 14.90 9.07
C TYR A 63 14.10 14.98 8.11
N ASN A 64 13.92 15.55 6.92
CA ASN A 64 14.94 15.61 5.87
C ASN A 64 15.52 14.23 5.46
N VAL A 65 14.74 13.17 5.64
CA VAL A 65 15.14 11.80 5.31
C VAL A 65 14.98 11.54 3.82
N LYS A 66 16.02 10.99 3.20
CA LYS A 66 16.01 10.44 1.84
C LYS A 66 15.49 9.01 1.89
N SER A 67 14.67 8.66 0.91
CA SER A 67 14.11 7.33 0.74
C SER A 67 13.88 7.04 -0.74
N VAL A 68 13.81 5.76 -1.10
CA VAL A 68 13.64 5.27 -2.47
C VAL A 68 12.42 4.36 -2.54
N ILE A 69 11.70 4.42 -3.66
CA ILE A 69 10.58 3.51 -3.91
C ILE A 69 11.19 2.23 -4.48
N ILE A 70 10.80 1.09 -3.95
CA ILE A 70 11.28 -0.22 -4.38
C ILE A 70 10.12 -1.08 -4.88
N PRO A 71 10.33 -1.95 -5.88
CA PRO A 71 9.30 -2.86 -6.33
C PRO A 71 9.16 -4.04 -5.36
N ALA A 72 7.96 -4.60 -5.32
CA ALA A 72 7.62 -5.75 -4.50
C ALA A 72 6.68 -6.71 -5.24
N SER A 73 6.77 -7.99 -4.93
CA SER A 73 5.69 -8.94 -5.20
C SER A 73 4.67 -8.90 -4.06
N VAL A 74 3.55 -9.59 -4.23
CA VAL A 74 2.48 -9.68 -3.23
C VAL A 74 2.21 -11.14 -2.87
N PRO A 75 1.72 -11.42 -1.65
CA PRO A 75 1.15 -12.73 -1.31
C PRO A 75 0.09 -13.15 -2.32
N SER A 76 -0.06 -14.46 -2.52
CA SER A 76 -1.01 -15.03 -3.49
C SER A 76 -2.43 -14.54 -3.25
N ILE A 77 -2.85 -14.36 -1.99
CA ILE A 77 -4.18 -13.86 -1.63
C ILE A 77 -4.47 -12.41 -2.09
N PHE A 78 -3.44 -11.62 -2.36
CA PHE A 78 -3.56 -10.23 -2.84
C PHE A 78 -3.21 -10.08 -4.32
N LYS A 79 -2.77 -11.16 -4.96
CA LYS A 79 -2.39 -11.16 -6.36
C LYS A 79 -3.61 -10.93 -7.24
N VAL A 80 -3.51 -9.97 -8.14
CA VAL A 80 -4.51 -9.76 -9.21
C VAL A 80 -4.04 -10.52 -10.44
N ASP A 81 -4.90 -11.40 -10.95
CA ASP A 81 -4.61 -12.18 -12.14
C ASP A 81 -4.26 -11.29 -13.34
N GLY A 82 -3.25 -11.68 -14.11
CA GLY A 82 -2.72 -10.94 -15.27
C GLY A 82 -1.73 -9.82 -14.95
N THR A 83 -1.54 -9.46 -13.68
CA THR A 83 -0.49 -8.49 -13.27
C THR A 83 0.91 -9.13 -13.21
N PRO A 84 1.99 -8.37 -13.45
CA PRO A 84 3.36 -8.91 -13.45
C PRO A 84 3.84 -9.38 -12.07
N HIS A 85 4.94 -10.13 -12.00
CA HIS A 85 5.46 -10.61 -10.71
C HIS A 85 5.68 -9.48 -9.68
N MET A 86 6.39 -8.42 -10.05
CA MET A 86 6.53 -7.21 -9.24
C MET A 86 5.38 -6.26 -9.55
N CYS A 87 4.29 -6.36 -8.79
CA CYS A 87 3.06 -5.59 -9.00
C CYS A 87 2.70 -4.70 -7.80
N HIS A 88 3.66 -4.44 -6.91
CA HIS A 88 3.47 -3.63 -5.71
C HIS A 88 4.71 -2.79 -5.42
N CYS A 89 4.58 -1.77 -4.57
CA CYS A 89 5.70 -0.93 -4.20
C CYS A 89 5.73 -0.64 -2.70
N ALA A 90 6.95 -0.54 -2.18
CA ALA A 90 7.24 -0.17 -0.80
C ALA A 90 8.25 0.97 -0.76
N LEU A 91 8.46 1.55 0.43
CA LEU A 91 9.45 2.59 0.64
C LEU A 91 10.65 2.03 1.40
N LEU A 92 11.85 2.19 0.83
CA LEU A 92 13.11 1.89 1.48
C LEU A 92 13.77 3.17 1.99
N ILE A 93 14.24 3.14 3.23
CA ILE A 93 14.98 4.22 3.88
C ILE A 93 16.40 3.73 4.17
N PRO A 94 17.42 4.17 3.41
CA PRO A 94 18.80 3.83 3.71
C PRO A 94 19.26 4.56 4.98
N MET A 95 19.71 3.85 6.01
CA MET A 95 20.17 4.44 7.27
C MET A 95 21.69 4.55 7.30
N SER A 96 22.36 3.51 6.82
CA SER A 96 23.81 3.44 6.61
C SER A 96 24.10 2.64 5.33
N GLU A 97 25.37 2.33 5.07
CA GLU A 97 25.72 1.43 3.95
C GLU A 97 25.22 0.00 4.15
N ASN A 98 25.05 -0.42 5.41
CA ASN A 98 24.67 -1.79 5.75
C ASN A 98 23.31 -1.89 6.44
N GLU A 99 22.60 -0.78 6.63
CA GLU A 99 21.33 -0.76 7.37
C GLU A 99 20.28 0.06 6.65
N PHE A 100 19.05 -0.46 6.66
CA PHE A 100 17.92 0.20 6.03
C PHE A 100 16.60 -0.22 6.70
N TYR A 101 15.57 0.59 6.49
CA TYR A 101 14.19 0.23 6.79
C TYR A 101 13.40 -0.02 5.52
N ILE A 102 12.42 -0.93 5.57
CA ILE A 102 11.35 -1.04 4.58
C ILE A 102 10.02 -0.73 5.27
N LEU A 103 9.20 0.08 4.61
CA LEU A 103 7.85 0.46 5.03
C LEU A 103 6.86 0.15 3.92
N ASP A 104 5.76 -0.50 4.27
CA ASP A 104 4.66 -0.80 3.35
C ASP A 104 3.32 -0.38 3.97
N GLY A 105 2.86 0.79 3.56
CA GLY A 105 1.60 1.34 4.03
C GLY A 105 0.37 0.67 3.41
N ALA A 106 0.47 0.13 2.20
CA ALA A 106 -0.66 -0.48 1.52
C ALA A 106 -0.91 -1.93 1.98
N PHE A 107 0.09 -2.57 2.58
CA PHE A 107 -0.07 -3.78 3.40
C PHE A 107 -0.29 -3.52 4.89
N TYR A 108 -0.54 -2.26 5.26
CA TYR A 108 -0.93 -1.88 6.63
C TYR A 108 0.08 -2.33 7.69
N PHE A 109 1.38 -2.17 7.41
CA PHE A 109 2.44 -2.43 8.38
C PHE A 109 2.30 -1.47 9.57
N LEU A 110 2.40 -2.01 10.78
CA LEU A 110 2.34 -1.23 12.03
C LEU A 110 3.71 -0.71 12.46
N GLU A 111 4.78 -1.29 11.91
CA GLU A 111 6.16 -0.95 12.21
C GLU A 111 7.09 -1.23 11.01
N PRO A 112 8.26 -0.59 10.91
CA PRO A 112 9.18 -0.81 9.80
C PRO A 112 9.88 -2.17 9.91
N MET A 113 10.15 -2.80 8.76
CA MET A 113 11.15 -3.87 8.68
C MET A 113 12.54 -3.25 8.83
N TYR A 114 13.30 -3.64 9.86
CA TYR A 114 14.70 -3.23 10.01
C TYR A 114 15.62 -4.31 9.46
N CYS A 115 16.51 -3.92 8.56
CA CYS A 115 17.42 -4.80 7.86
C CYS A 115 18.87 -4.39 8.11
N SER A 116 19.73 -5.37 8.35
CA SER A 116 21.18 -5.18 8.49
C SER A 116 21.93 -6.21 7.66
N LEU A 117 22.75 -5.77 6.71
CA LEU A 117 23.59 -6.62 5.87
C LEU A 117 24.72 -7.28 6.67
N ASN A 118 25.13 -6.68 7.79
CA ASN A 118 26.14 -7.23 8.69
C ASN A 118 25.58 -8.30 9.64
N HIS A 119 24.25 -8.29 9.87
CA HIS A 119 23.58 -9.17 10.81
C HIS A 119 22.28 -9.69 10.19
N ILE A 120 22.45 -10.48 9.12
CA ILE A 120 21.36 -11.16 8.42
C ILE A 120 20.78 -12.22 9.35
N LYS A 121 19.52 -12.05 9.71
CA LYS A 121 18.73 -12.99 10.49
C LYS A 121 17.26 -12.77 10.20
N GLU A 122 16.48 -13.81 10.40
CA GLU A 122 15.03 -13.70 10.41
C GLU A 122 14.57 -12.76 11.53
N ARG A 123 13.59 -11.93 11.19
CA ARG A 123 12.98 -10.95 12.07
C ARG A 123 11.48 -10.97 11.86
N GLN A 124 10.76 -10.33 12.78
CA GLN A 124 9.31 -10.23 12.75
C GLN A 124 8.90 -8.76 12.85
N ILE A 125 7.82 -8.42 12.13
CA ILE A 125 7.01 -7.23 12.36
C ILE A 125 5.54 -7.62 12.40
N HIS A 126 4.67 -6.64 12.63
CA HIS A 126 3.22 -6.82 12.59
C HIS A 126 2.58 -5.99 11.48
N GLY A 127 1.66 -6.61 10.75
CA GLY A 127 0.70 -5.94 9.89
C GLY A 127 -0.71 -6.06 10.43
N CYS A 128 -1.66 -5.33 9.85
CA CYS A 128 -3.07 -5.49 10.17
C CYS A 128 -3.86 -6.06 8.99
N ASN A 129 -4.65 -7.10 9.26
CA ASN A 129 -5.73 -7.48 8.37
C ASN A 129 -6.89 -6.50 8.56
N VAL A 130 -6.96 -5.47 7.72
CA VAL A 130 -7.97 -4.42 7.85
C VAL A 130 -9.41 -4.91 7.69
N TYR A 131 -9.63 -6.13 7.14
CA TYR A 131 -10.95 -6.74 6.99
C TYR A 131 -11.45 -7.39 8.29
N THR A 132 -10.57 -8.10 9.00
CA THR A 132 -10.91 -8.79 10.26
C THR A 132 -10.52 -8.00 11.50
N HIS A 133 -9.75 -6.91 11.32
CA HIS A 133 -9.17 -6.07 12.38
C HIS A 133 -8.12 -6.80 13.24
N GLU A 134 -7.61 -7.93 12.75
CA GLU A 134 -6.62 -8.73 13.45
C GLU A 134 -5.19 -8.29 13.14
N ILE A 135 -4.31 -8.39 14.14
CA ILE A 135 -2.87 -8.21 13.97
C ILE A 135 -2.28 -9.51 13.45
N THR A 136 -1.53 -9.44 12.35
CA THR A 136 -0.88 -10.59 11.73
C THR A 136 0.64 -10.46 11.83
N PRO A 137 1.35 -11.46 12.41
CA PRO A 137 2.81 -11.49 12.41
C PRO A 137 3.34 -11.82 11.01
N ILE A 138 4.36 -11.06 10.59
CA ILE A 138 5.05 -11.20 9.32
C ILE A 138 6.52 -11.45 9.63
N LEU A 139 7.04 -12.59 9.19
CA LEU A 139 8.46 -12.90 9.30
C LEU A 139 9.15 -12.51 8.00
N TYR A 140 10.41 -12.10 8.10
CA TYR A 140 11.21 -11.68 6.96
C TYR A 140 12.69 -11.90 7.17
N ASN A 141 13.41 -12.10 6.07
CA ASN A 141 14.87 -12.20 6.04
C ASN A 141 15.45 -11.59 4.75
N ILE A 142 16.72 -11.18 4.79
CA ILE A 142 17.44 -10.70 3.61
C ILE A 142 18.01 -11.90 2.86
N GLU A 143 17.76 -11.96 1.57
CA GLU A 143 18.22 -13.01 0.68
C GLU A 143 18.79 -12.45 -0.62
N ARG A 144 19.54 -13.28 -1.35
CA ARG A 144 19.89 -13.00 -2.74
C ARG A 144 18.72 -13.36 -3.65
N CYS A 145 18.53 -12.58 -4.71
CA CYS A 145 17.59 -12.93 -5.76
C CYS A 145 18.11 -14.18 -6.49
N GLU A 146 17.25 -15.20 -6.62
CA GLU A 146 17.58 -16.45 -7.30
C GLU A 146 17.73 -16.29 -8.82
N LYS A 147 17.04 -15.30 -9.38
CA LYS A 147 17.01 -15.00 -10.81
C LYS A 147 17.10 -13.50 -11.05
N THR A 148 17.51 -13.13 -12.25
CA THR A 148 17.56 -11.73 -12.69
C THR A 148 16.32 -11.36 -13.50
N GLN A 149 15.72 -12.28 -14.25
CA GLN A 149 14.49 -12.05 -15.01
C GLN A 149 13.29 -12.64 -14.27
N TYR A 150 12.36 -11.78 -13.84
CA TYR A 150 11.15 -12.20 -13.13
C TYR A 150 9.91 -12.26 -14.03
N ASP A 151 9.84 -11.36 -15.01
CA ASP A 151 8.74 -11.25 -15.95
C ASP A 151 9.25 -10.64 -17.26
N ILE A 152 9.17 -11.40 -18.37
CA ILE A 152 9.70 -10.96 -19.66
C ILE A 152 8.76 -9.99 -20.36
N ASP A 153 7.45 -10.21 -20.24
CA ASP A 153 6.42 -9.43 -20.93
C ASP A 153 6.33 -8.00 -20.36
N TYR A 154 6.72 -7.86 -19.09
CA TYR A 154 6.79 -6.58 -18.39
C TYR A 154 8.21 -6.05 -18.20
N ASN A 155 9.21 -6.65 -18.86
CA ASN A 155 10.62 -6.26 -18.78
C ASN A 155 11.17 -6.12 -17.33
N GLN A 156 10.74 -7.02 -16.43
CA GLN A 156 11.15 -7.02 -15.03
C GLN A 156 12.47 -7.77 -14.87
N THR A 157 13.56 -7.05 -15.15
CA THR A 157 14.93 -7.54 -15.04
C THR A 157 15.68 -6.79 -13.94
N LEU A 158 16.31 -7.55 -13.04
CA LEU A 158 17.16 -7.05 -11.96
C LEU A 158 18.65 -7.21 -12.31
N PRO A 159 19.52 -6.33 -11.77
CA PRO A 159 20.96 -6.54 -11.82
C PRO A 159 21.36 -7.89 -11.21
N LYS A 160 22.47 -8.45 -11.69
CA LYS A 160 23.08 -9.64 -11.10
C LYS A 160 23.38 -9.39 -9.61
N ASP A 161 23.24 -10.43 -8.79
CA ASP A 161 23.53 -10.42 -7.36
C ASP A 161 22.67 -9.46 -6.53
N SER A 162 21.54 -8.98 -7.09
CA SER A 162 20.54 -8.18 -6.39
C SER A 162 20.04 -8.89 -5.12
N LEU A 163 19.75 -8.09 -4.10
CA LEU A 163 19.17 -8.57 -2.85
C LEU A 163 17.66 -8.37 -2.83
N ARG A 164 16.99 -9.17 -2.02
CA ARG A 164 15.57 -9.02 -1.68
C ARG A 164 15.36 -9.20 -0.19
N VAL A 165 14.28 -8.64 0.33
CA VAL A 165 13.73 -9.03 1.63
C VAL A 165 12.56 -9.97 1.37
N CYS A 166 12.78 -11.25 1.62
CA CYS A 166 11.77 -12.30 1.52
C CYS A 166 10.92 -12.26 2.78
N SER A 167 9.59 -12.31 2.62
CA SER A 167 8.61 -12.16 3.70
C SER A 167 7.51 -13.20 3.56
N TYR A 168 6.92 -13.59 4.68
CA TYR A 168 5.78 -14.51 4.71
C TYR A 168 4.93 -14.28 5.97
N PHE A 169 3.67 -14.69 5.92
CA PHE A 169 2.81 -14.68 7.11
C PHE A 169 3.16 -15.88 7.98
N GLN A 170 3.28 -15.71 9.30
CA GLN A 170 3.65 -16.83 10.20
C GLN A 170 2.75 -18.06 10.06
N LYS A 171 1.46 -17.84 9.77
CA LYS A 171 0.45 -18.89 9.58
C LYS A 171 0.52 -19.57 8.21
N ASP A 172 1.22 -18.99 7.25
CA ASP A 172 1.37 -19.50 5.90
C ASP A 172 2.80 -19.25 5.38
N PRO A 173 3.78 -20.05 5.85
CA PRO A 173 5.20 -19.84 5.54
C PRO A 173 5.57 -20.17 4.10
N ASN A 174 4.69 -20.81 3.33
CA ASN A 174 4.96 -21.20 1.95
C ASN A 174 4.54 -20.09 0.96
N ASP A 175 3.57 -19.25 1.30
CA ASP A 175 3.16 -18.09 0.49
C ASP A 175 4.09 -16.90 0.79
N THR A 176 5.23 -16.88 0.08
CA THR A 176 6.23 -15.82 0.24
C THR A 176 6.01 -14.66 -0.72
N TRP A 177 6.40 -13.47 -0.30
CA TRP A 177 6.53 -12.31 -1.18
C TRP A 177 7.85 -11.58 -0.91
N ASN A 178 8.24 -10.70 -1.83
CA ASN A 178 9.59 -10.15 -1.86
C ASN A 178 9.57 -8.65 -2.06
N TYR A 179 10.42 -7.93 -1.31
CA TYR A 179 10.80 -6.55 -1.58
C TYR A 179 12.18 -6.53 -2.24
N PHE A 180 12.26 -6.09 -3.49
CA PHE A 180 13.51 -6.13 -4.25
C PHE A 180 14.33 -4.87 -3.98
N LEU A 181 15.60 -5.01 -3.60
CA LEU A 181 16.44 -3.88 -3.18
C LEU A 181 17.02 -3.11 -4.38
N VAL A 182 16.13 -2.60 -5.23
CA VAL A 182 16.43 -1.77 -6.41
C VAL A 182 15.46 -0.59 -6.44
N GLU A 183 15.92 0.57 -6.90
CA GLU A 183 15.03 1.71 -7.08
C GLU A 183 14.10 1.51 -8.27
N LEU A 184 12.79 1.58 -8.02
CA LEU A 184 11.77 1.60 -9.06
C LEU A 184 11.63 3.02 -9.63
N LYS A 185 11.85 3.17 -10.93
CA LYS A 185 11.59 4.41 -11.66
C LYS A 185 10.17 4.40 -12.22
N ASN A 186 9.48 5.54 -12.14
CA ASN A 186 8.12 5.74 -12.67
C ASN A 186 7.14 4.61 -12.24
N PRO A 187 6.80 4.52 -10.95
CA PRO A 187 5.94 3.45 -10.43
C PRO A 187 4.53 3.45 -11.04
N ASP A 188 3.98 4.62 -11.40
CA ASP A 188 2.66 4.72 -12.03
C ASP A 188 2.59 3.93 -13.35
N ASN A 189 3.63 4.03 -14.19
CA ASN A 189 3.69 3.27 -15.44
C ASN A 189 4.05 1.78 -15.24
N ASN A 190 4.95 1.46 -14.31
CA ASN A 190 5.47 0.10 -14.16
C ASN A 190 4.57 -0.83 -13.34
N ILE A 191 3.77 -0.27 -12.43
CA ILE A 191 2.88 -1.03 -11.54
C ILE A 191 1.43 -0.59 -11.72
N GLY A 192 1.19 0.71 -11.64
CA GLY A 192 -0.17 1.27 -11.62
C GLY A 192 -0.96 0.89 -12.86
N HIS A 193 -0.37 1.04 -14.05
CA HIS A 193 -1.04 0.76 -15.32
C HIS A 193 -1.56 -0.69 -15.40
N SER A 194 -0.71 -1.69 -15.13
CA SER A 194 -1.11 -3.10 -15.19
C SER A 194 -2.16 -3.45 -14.13
N PHE A 195 -2.04 -2.92 -12.91
CA PHE A 195 -3.02 -3.14 -11.86
C PHE A 195 -4.41 -2.59 -12.24
N LEU A 196 -4.46 -1.38 -12.78
CA LEU A 196 -5.72 -0.72 -13.16
C LEU A 196 -6.37 -1.38 -14.39
N LEU A 197 -5.57 -1.93 -15.31
CA LEU A 197 -6.05 -2.71 -16.45
C LEU A 197 -6.78 -3.99 -15.99
N HIS A 198 -6.19 -4.72 -15.04
CA HIS A 198 -6.73 -6.00 -14.54
C HIS A 198 -7.73 -5.83 -13.39
N LYS A 199 -7.88 -4.61 -12.86
CA LYS A 199 -8.84 -4.28 -11.80
C LYS A 199 -9.66 -3.03 -12.18
N PRO A 200 -10.54 -3.12 -13.20
CA PRO A 200 -11.17 -1.97 -13.83
C PRO A 200 -12.31 -1.35 -13.02
N ASN A 201 -12.75 -1.99 -11.94
CA ASN A 201 -13.85 -1.50 -11.10
C ASN A 201 -13.31 -0.59 -9.99
N PRO A 202 -13.72 0.69 -9.93
CA PRO A 202 -13.34 1.61 -8.86
C PRO A 202 -13.73 1.10 -7.48
N PHE A 203 -12.81 1.22 -6.52
CA PHE A 203 -13.09 0.96 -5.11
C PHE A 203 -12.23 1.84 -4.19
N ILE A 204 -12.66 1.95 -2.94
CA ILE A 204 -11.91 2.55 -1.84
C ILE A 204 -12.08 1.70 -0.58
N LEU A 205 -10.98 1.55 0.16
CA LEU A 205 -10.93 0.96 1.48
C LEU A 205 -10.86 2.10 2.48
N PHE A 206 -11.97 2.40 3.15
CA PHE A 206 -12.03 3.48 4.12
C PHE A 206 -11.50 2.97 5.46
N THR A 207 -10.22 3.26 5.71
CA THR A 207 -9.48 2.79 6.87
C THR A 207 -9.09 3.94 7.80
N LYS A 208 -9.06 3.68 9.11
CA LYS A 208 -8.47 4.59 10.12
C LYS A 208 -7.64 3.82 11.12
N MET A 209 -6.66 4.49 11.72
CA MET A 209 -5.89 3.90 12.82
C MET A 209 -6.54 4.24 14.15
N GLU A 210 -7.00 3.22 14.87
CA GLU A 210 -7.61 3.32 16.19
C GLU A 210 -6.85 2.43 17.18
N ASN A 211 -6.39 3.00 18.29
CA ASN A 211 -5.64 2.27 19.33
C ASN A 211 -4.45 1.45 18.78
N GLY A 212 -3.75 2.00 17.78
CA GLY A 212 -2.58 1.36 17.16
C GLY A 212 -2.90 0.29 16.10
N ILE A 213 -4.17 0.06 15.78
CA ILE A 213 -4.62 -0.91 14.77
C ILE A 213 -5.30 -0.16 13.62
N VAL A 214 -4.99 -0.52 12.38
CA VAL A 214 -5.68 0.04 11.20
C VAL A 214 -6.94 -0.78 10.92
N LYS A 215 -8.11 -0.16 10.98
CA LYS A 215 -9.39 -0.84 10.77
C LYS A 215 -10.06 -0.30 9.53
N MET A 216 -10.55 -1.18 8.66
CA MET A 216 -11.48 -0.79 7.61
C MET A 216 -12.88 -0.68 8.22
N LYS A 217 -13.50 0.49 8.07
CA LYS A 217 -14.89 0.70 8.45
C LYS A 217 -15.82 0.40 7.28
N TYR A 218 -15.45 0.87 6.08
CA TYR A 218 -16.22 0.66 4.86
C TYR A 218 -15.34 0.24 3.68
N LYS A 219 -15.87 -0.65 2.85
CA LYS A 219 -15.42 -0.81 1.47
C LYS A 219 -16.51 -0.28 0.55
N MET A 220 -16.21 0.76 -0.22
CA MET A 220 -17.09 1.28 -1.24
C MET A 220 -16.54 0.91 -2.62
N TYR A 221 -17.39 0.44 -3.52
CA TYR A 221 -17.01 0.07 -4.88
C TYR A 221 -18.14 0.29 -5.86
N MET A 222 -17.79 0.45 -7.14
CA MET A 222 -18.74 0.54 -8.23
C MET A 222 -18.89 -0.80 -8.94
N GLU A 223 -20.13 -1.19 -9.19
CA GLU A 223 -20.50 -2.39 -9.94
C GLU A 223 -21.81 -2.09 -10.69
N ASP A 224 -21.87 -2.38 -12.00
CA ASP A 224 -23.04 -2.12 -12.84
C ASP A 224 -23.62 -0.68 -12.71
N GLN A 225 -22.72 0.31 -12.66
CA GLN A 225 -23.04 1.74 -12.46
C GLN A 225 -23.73 2.07 -11.12
N LYS A 226 -23.75 1.13 -10.17
CA LYS A 226 -24.24 1.32 -8.80
C LYS A 226 -23.09 1.40 -7.83
N ILE A 227 -23.29 2.16 -6.75
CA ILE A 227 -22.40 2.15 -5.60
C ILE A 227 -22.87 1.06 -4.64
N ARG A 228 -21.92 0.21 -4.23
CA ARG A 228 -22.10 -0.76 -3.16
C ARG A 228 -21.17 -0.43 -2.01
N ILE A 229 -21.68 -0.48 -0.79
CA ILE A 229 -20.91 -0.22 0.43
C ILE A 229 -21.09 -1.39 1.38
N LYS A 230 -19.97 -1.94 1.85
CA LYS A 230 -19.95 -2.95 2.91
C LYS A 230 -19.30 -2.42 4.17
N SER A 231 -19.86 -2.72 5.32
CA SER A 231 -19.23 -2.51 6.63
C SER A 231 -18.29 -3.65 6.99
N TYR A 232 -17.31 -3.36 7.85
CA TYR A 232 -16.37 -4.35 8.37
C TYR A 232 -16.18 -4.17 9.88
N PRO A 233 -15.96 -5.27 10.63
CA PRO A 233 -15.58 -6.61 10.14
C PRO A 233 -16.77 -7.53 9.78
N ASP A 234 -18.00 -7.08 9.99
CA ASP A 234 -19.24 -7.84 9.79
C ASP A 234 -19.51 -8.22 8.32
N GLY A 235 -19.00 -7.45 7.35
CA GLY A 235 -19.12 -7.75 5.92
C GLY A 235 -20.50 -7.48 5.33
N ASN A 236 -21.39 -6.83 6.09
CA ASN A 236 -22.77 -6.56 5.68
C ASN A 236 -22.82 -5.47 4.61
N GLU A 237 -23.70 -5.66 3.62
CA GLU A 237 -24.03 -4.60 2.66
C GLU A 237 -24.92 -3.56 3.35
N VAL A 238 -24.40 -2.34 3.50
CA VAL A 238 -25.11 -1.21 4.14
C VAL A 238 -25.73 -0.26 3.12
N TYR A 239 -25.30 -0.35 1.87
CA TYR A 239 -25.87 0.43 0.76
C TYR A 239 -25.65 -0.27 -0.58
N ASN A 240 -26.67 -0.22 -1.43
CA ASN A 240 -26.66 -0.68 -2.81
C ASN A 240 -27.65 0.14 -3.61
N GLY A 241 -27.14 1.06 -4.42
CA GLY A 241 -27.98 2.00 -5.14
C GLY A 241 -27.21 2.91 -6.07
N ASN A 242 -27.95 3.76 -6.77
CA ASN A 242 -27.38 4.83 -7.58
C ASN A 242 -27.19 6.10 -6.75
N THR A 243 -26.32 7.01 -7.19
CA THR A 243 -26.08 8.29 -6.50
C THR A 243 -27.21 9.31 -6.64
N TYR A 244 -28.20 9.08 -7.51
CA TYR A 244 -29.28 10.03 -7.81
C TYR A 244 -30.45 9.94 -6.83
N GLU A 245 -30.64 8.78 -6.18
CA GLU A 245 -31.67 8.55 -5.15
C GLU A 245 -31.01 8.04 -3.84
N PRO A 246 -30.16 8.86 -3.20
CA PRO A 246 -29.48 8.48 -1.97
C PRO A 246 -30.46 8.38 -0.79
N ASN A 247 -30.24 7.41 0.08
CA ASN A 247 -30.91 7.33 1.38
C ASN A 247 -30.06 7.99 2.47
N ASP A 248 -30.62 8.16 3.67
CA ASP A 248 -29.93 8.80 4.81
C ASP A 248 -28.62 8.09 5.20
N VAL A 249 -28.58 6.76 5.05
CA VAL A 249 -27.38 5.95 5.30
C VAL A 249 -26.26 6.35 4.35
N PHE A 250 -26.56 6.47 3.05
CA PHE A 250 -25.59 6.90 2.06
C PHE A 250 -25.10 8.33 2.34
N HIS A 251 -26.00 9.26 2.67
CA HIS A 251 -25.62 10.63 3.00
C HIS A 251 -24.65 10.72 4.19
N SER A 252 -24.90 9.94 5.24
CA SER A 252 -24.03 9.87 6.41
C SER A 252 -22.63 9.35 6.05
N ILE A 253 -22.55 8.22 5.34
CA ILE A 253 -21.28 7.62 4.91
C ILE A 253 -20.53 8.57 3.96
N LYS A 254 -21.24 9.17 3.02
CA LYS A 254 -20.69 10.14 2.07
C LYS A 254 -20.11 11.36 2.77
N HIS A 255 -20.78 11.88 3.80
CA HIS A 255 -20.26 13.00 4.59
C HIS A 255 -18.93 12.65 5.27
N GLU A 256 -18.84 11.46 5.86
CA GLU A 256 -17.62 10.98 6.52
C GLU A 256 -16.46 10.77 5.53
N MET A 257 -16.76 10.22 4.35
CA MET A 257 -15.75 9.90 3.32
C MET A 257 -15.44 11.06 2.37
N ARG A 258 -16.13 12.21 2.51
CA ARG A 258 -16.02 13.38 1.62
C ARG A 258 -14.57 13.80 1.32
N PRO A 259 -13.61 13.82 2.27
CA PRO A 259 -12.24 14.21 1.99
C PRO A 259 -11.52 13.35 0.93
N HIS A 260 -12.10 12.20 0.56
CA HIS A 260 -11.49 11.22 -0.33
C HIS A 260 -12.04 11.19 -1.76
N PHE A 261 -13.01 12.04 -2.09
CA PHE A 261 -13.67 12.07 -3.39
C PHE A 261 -13.61 13.45 -4.02
N ASP A 262 -13.76 13.50 -5.35
CA ASP A 262 -14.07 14.73 -6.06
C ASP A 262 -15.55 15.09 -5.83
N ASP A 263 -15.86 16.37 -5.79
CA ASP A 263 -17.24 16.86 -5.58
C ASP A 263 -18.18 16.41 -6.74
N PHE A 264 -17.64 15.93 -7.87
CA PHE A 264 -18.41 15.42 -9.02
C PHE A 264 -18.86 13.96 -8.90
N MET A 265 -18.35 13.21 -7.93
CA MET A 265 -18.80 11.83 -7.64
C MET A 265 -20.04 11.77 -6.74
N ILE A 266 -20.64 12.94 -6.53
CA ILE A 266 -21.49 13.29 -5.41
C ILE A 266 -22.76 13.96 -5.92
#